data_AF-A0A3C0FLI9-F1
#
_entry.id   AF-A0A3C0FLI9-F1
#
_cell.length_a   1.000
_cell.length_b   1.000
_cell.length_c   1.000
_cell.angle_alpha   90.00
_cell.angle_beta   90.00
_cell.angle_gamma   90.00
#
_symmetry.space_group_name_H-M   'P 1'
#
loop_
_entity.id
_entity.type
_entity.pdbx_description
1 polymer ?
#
loop_
_entity_poly.entity_id
_entity_poly.type
_entity_poly.pdbx_seq_one_letter_code
_entity_poly.pdbx_strand_id
1 'polypeptide(L)' 'EASGTPINCMCRGGACGQCETAVVACDGEIMHNDHWLDEEQRAAKQRIMPCVSRFRGKRLELDL' A
#
# COMPACT_ATOMS: atom_id res chain seq x y z
N GLU A 1 10.97 -0.74 6.42
CA GLU A 1 12.40 -0.34 6.50
C GLU A 1 13.17 -1.15 7.54
N ALA A 2 12.62 -1.44 8.73
CA ALA A 2 13.32 -2.28 9.73
C ALA A 2 13.65 -3.71 9.27
N SER A 3 12.92 -4.24 8.28
CA SER A 3 13.17 -5.56 7.67
C SER A 3 14.25 -5.55 6.58
N GLY A 4 14.81 -4.37 6.22
CA GLY A 4 15.78 -4.24 5.13
C GLY A 4 15.21 -4.33 3.72
N THR A 5 13.88 -4.44 3.56
CA THR A 5 13.22 -4.50 2.25
C THR A 5 13.25 -3.12 1.57
N PRO A 6 13.86 -2.99 0.38
CA PRO A 6 14.03 -1.70 -0.28
C PRO A 6 12.73 -1.27 -0.97
N ILE A 7 11.96 -0.39 -0.33
CA ILE A 7 10.81 0.27 -0.95
C ILE A 7 11.19 1.71 -1.25
N ASN A 8 11.02 2.12 -2.50
CA ASN A 8 11.36 3.48 -2.89
C ASN A 8 10.33 4.47 -2.33
N CYS A 9 10.71 5.26 -1.32
CA CYS A 9 9.80 6.14 -0.59
C CYS A 9 10.25 7.61 -0.67
N MET A 10 9.82 8.33 -1.71
CA MET A 10 10.20 9.73 -1.92
C MET A 10 9.41 10.70 -1.01
N CYS A 11 8.10 10.84 -1.21
CA CYS A 11 7.33 11.90 -0.51
C CYS A 11 6.89 11.54 0.91
N ARG A 12 6.75 10.24 1.22
CA ARG A 12 6.17 9.71 2.46
C ARG A 12 4.78 10.28 2.84
N GLY A 13 4.12 10.99 1.93
CA GLY A 13 2.81 11.62 2.11
C GLY A 13 1.73 11.09 1.16
N GLY A 14 1.98 9.96 0.46
CA GLY A 14 0.95 9.31 -0.37
C GLY A 14 0.61 10.03 -1.69
N ALA A 15 1.42 10.98 -2.15
CA ALA A 15 1.14 11.77 -3.36
C ALA A 15 2.00 11.41 -4.58
N CYS A 16 3.20 10.84 -4.39
CA CYS A 16 4.16 10.63 -5.49
C CYS A 16 4.08 9.25 -6.17
N GLY A 17 3.33 8.30 -5.64
CA GLY A 17 3.22 6.93 -6.19
C GLY A 17 4.47 6.03 -6.09
N GLN A 18 5.66 6.57 -5.79
CA GLN A 18 6.91 5.79 -5.78
C GLN A 18 6.93 4.52 -4.90
N CYS A 19 6.19 4.52 -3.79
CA CYS A 19 6.14 3.36 -2.90
C CYS A 19 5.02 2.38 -3.24
N GLU A 20 4.36 2.52 -4.38
CA GLU A 20 3.29 1.63 -4.81
C GLU A 20 3.75 0.17 -4.77
N THR A 21 2.97 -0.66 -4.09
CA THR A 21 3.29 -2.07 -3.87
C THR A 21 2.10 -2.92 -4.29
N ALA A 22 2.35 -4.01 -5.00
CA ALA A 22 1.31 -4.95 -5.38
C ALA A 22 0.85 -5.81 -4.20
N VAL A 23 -0.45 -6.03 -4.09
CA VAL A 23 -1.10 -6.86 -3.07
C VAL A 23 -1.38 -8.22 -3.69
N VAL A 24 -0.75 -9.26 -3.16
CA VAL A 24 -0.90 -10.65 -3.61
C VAL A 24 -2.12 -11.30 -2.96
N ALA A 25 -2.31 -11.06 -1.66
CA ALA A 25 -3.47 -11.55 -0.91
C ALA A 25 -3.85 -10.57 0.21
N CYS A 26 -5.14 -10.39 0.43
CA CYS A 26 -5.66 -9.49 1.46
C CYS A 26 -6.86 -10.12 2.16
N ASP A 27 -6.66 -10.63 3.38
CA ASP A 27 -7.72 -11.10 4.28
C ASP A 27 -8.06 -10.02 5.31
N GLY A 28 -8.78 -8.99 4.84
CA GLY A 28 -9.16 -7.83 5.62
C GLY A 28 -9.45 -6.59 4.77
N GLU A 29 -9.17 -5.43 5.36
CA GLU A 29 -9.40 -4.13 4.78
C GLU A 29 -8.10 -3.31 4.74
N ILE A 30 -7.84 -2.73 3.57
CA ILE A 30 -6.77 -1.76 3.38
C ILE A 30 -7.37 -0.36 3.56
N MET A 31 -6.86 0.37 4.54
CA MET A 31 -7.18 1.76 4.80
C MET A 31 -6.24 2.64 3.95
N HIS A 32 -6.72 3.03 2.77
CA HIS A 32 -6.02 3.89 1.84
C HIS A 32 -6.06 5.36 2.32
N ASN A 33 -4.90 5.89 2.70
CA ASN A 33 -4.73 7.32 3.04
C ASN A 33 -3.89 8.06 1.99
N ASP A 34 -3.62 7.42 0.85
CA ASP A 34 -2.91 8.04 -0.25
C ASP A 34 -3.84 8.93 -1.08
N HIS A 35 -3.24 9.79 -1.90
CA HIS A 35 -3.91 10.66 -2.88
C HIS A 35 -3.64 10.19 -4.31
N TRP A 36 -2.92 9.09 -4.48
CA TRP A 36 -2.44 8.61 -5.78
C TRP A 36 -3.41 7.62 -6.42
N LEU A 37 -3.95 6.68 -5.63
CA LEU A 37 -4.92 5.72 -6.12
C LEU A 37 -6.30 6.37 -6.17
N ASP A 38 -7.03 6.16 -7.25
CA ASP A 38 -8.44 6.53 -7.37
C ASP A 38 -9.35 5.54 -6.63
N GLU A 39 -10.62 5.91 -6.44
CA GLU A 39 -11.59 5.09 -5.69
C GLU A 39 -11.75 3.67 -6.25
N GLU A 40 -11.76 3.51 -7.59
CA GLU A 40 -11.85 2.20 -8.24
C GLU A 40 -10.61 1.33 -7.95
N GLN A 41 -9.42 1.94 -7.96
CA GLN A 41 -8.17 1.23 -7.69
C GLN A 41 -8.08 0.81 -6.21
N ARG A 42 -8.54 1.66 -5.29
CA ARG A 42 -8.67 1.33 -3.86
C ARG A 42 -9.66 0.20 -3.64
N ALA A 43 -10.80 0.23 -4.32
CA ALA A 43 -11.81 -0.81 -4.25
C ALA A 43 -11.30 -2.16 -4.77
N ALA A 44 -10.44 -2.15 -5.80
CA ALA A 44 -9.82 -3.35 -6.34
C ALA A 44 -8.85 -4.03 -5.36
N LYS A 45 -8.27 -3.29 -4.39
CA LYS A 45 -7.33 -3.79 -3.36
C LYS A 45 -6.11 -4.53 -3.93
N GLN A 46 -5.73 -4.23 -5.18
CA GLN A 46 -4.59 -4.86 -5.86
C GLN A 46 -3.27 -4.15 -5.58
N ARG A 47 -3.32 -2.92 -5.08
CA ARG A 47 -2.15 -2.07 -4.83
C ARG A 47 -2.29 -1.35 -3.51
N ILE A 48 -1.17 -1.04 -2.86
CA ILE A 48 -1.14 -0.31 -1.59
C ILE A 48 0.02 0.69 -1.59
N MET A 49 -0.17 1.80 -0.87
CA MET A 49 0.88 2.78 -0.59
C MET A 49 1.35 2.63 0.86
N PRO A 50 2.35 1.77 1.16
CA PRO A 50 2.73 1.41 2.53
C PRO A 50 3.22 2.60 3.37
N CYS A 51 3.64 3.70 2.74
CA CYS A 51 4.05 4.89 3.50
C CYS A 51 2.92 5.50 4.34
N VAL A 52 1.68 5.51 3.84
CA VAL A 52 0.52 6.14 4.50
C VAL A 52 -0.68 5.21 4.68
N SER A 53 -0.77 4.16 3.86
CA SER A 53 -1.84 3.16 3.98
C SER A 53 -1.62 2.28 5.20
N ARG A 54 -2.72 1.76 5.74
CA ARG A 54 -2.71 0.82 6.87
C ARG A 54 -3.60 -0.37 6.53
N PHE A 55 -3.47 -1.44 7.30
CA PHE A 55 -4.24 -2.66 7.11
C PHE A 55 -4.91 -3.08 8.41
N ARG A 56 -6.14 -3.57 8.31
CA ARG A 56 -6.90 -4.17 9.41
C ARG A 56 -7.45 -5.51 8.94
N GLY A 57 -7.04 -6.58 9.61
CA GLY A 57 -7.46 -7.93 9.26
C GLY A 57 -6.50 -8.96 9.81
N LYS A 58 -6.50 -10.15 9.21
CA LYS A 58 -5.68 -11.28 9.65
C LYS A 58 -4.37 -11.39 8.88
N ARG A 59 -4.39 -11.15 7.56
CA ARG A 59 -3.24 -11.37 6.68
C ARG A 59 -3.24 -10.40 5.49
N LEU A 60 -2.08 -9.82 5.23
CA LEU A 60 -1.79 -9.04 4.03
C LEU A 60 -0.47 -9.54 3.45
N GLU A 61 -0.48 -9.93 2.18
CA GLU A 61 0.70 -10.38 1.43
C GLU A 61 0.99 -9.38 0.32
N LEU A 62 2.24 -8.92 0.29
CA LEU A 62 2.73 -7.91 -0.62
C LEU A 62 3.89 -8.48 -1.43
N ASP A 63 3.98 -8.08 -2.69
CA ASP A 63 5.11 -8.38 -3.56
C ASP A 63 6.14 -7.26 -3.42
N LEU A 64 7.24 -7.53 -2.70
CA LEU A 64 8.21 -6.55 -2.20
C LEU A 64 9.66 -7.02 -2.35
#